data_AF-A0A964XS60-F1
#
_entry.id   AF-A0A964XS60-F1
#
_cell.length_a   1.000
_cell.length_b   1.000
_cell.length_c   1.000
_cell.angle_alpha   90.00
_cell.angle_beta   90.00
_cell.angle_gamma   90.00
#
_symmetry.space_group_name_H-M   'P 1'
#
loop_
_entity.id
_entity.type
_entity.pdbx_description
1 polymer ?
#
loop_
_entity_poly.entity_id
_entity_poly.type
_entity_poly.pdbx_seq_one_letter_code
_entity_poly.pdbx_strand_id
1 'polypeptide(L)'
;MPLPNGAGGYQFSDGNVGEPLLVVQTTPTALTAAATLTAAQLGVGLFTYNGAAANLTLPTVADLEAFVSSAEKVDVAFDFWIINTGANTATLVVNTGWTIVGAAGTATATSSGWRARKTGVGTWTCYRIS
;
A
#
# COMPACT_ATOMS: atom_id res chain seq x y z
N MET A 1 11.74 2.50 -33.71
CA MET A 1 10.41 2.76 -33.14
C MET A 1 10.42 4.16 -32.55
N PRO A 2 9.54 5.08 -32.96
CA PRO A 2 9.43 6.37 -32.29
C PRO A 2 8.94 6.14 -30.86
N LEU A 3 9.60 6.75 -29.88
CA LEU A 3 9.08 6.86 -28.51
C LEU A 3 7.83 7.76 -28.59
N PRO A 4 6.66 7.30 -28.14
CA PRO A 4 5.49 8.16 -28.06
C PRO A 4 5.79 9.38 -27.17
N ASN A 5 5.71 10.55 -27.80
CA ASN A 5 5.45 11.86 -27.19
C ASN A 5 4.48 11.71 -25.98
N GLY A 6 4.73 12.21 -24.77
CA GLY A 6 5.68 13.23 -24.35
C GLY A 6 6.31 12.94 -22.98
N ALA A 7 7.54 13.40 -22.82
CA ALA A 7 8.21 13.49 -21.54
C ALA A 7 7.57 14.62 -20.71
N GLY A 8 7.06 14.30 -19.51
CA GLY A 8 7.01 15.28 -18.42
C GLY A 8 5.71 15.47 -17.62
N GLY A 9 4.62 14.74 -17.87
CA GLY A 9 3.40 14.89 -17.06
C GLY A 9 2.54 13.62 -17.00
N TYR A 10 1.93 13.36 -15.84
CA TYR A 10 0.77 12.47 -15.76
C TYR A 10 -0.34 13.09 -16.60
N GLN A 11 -0.64 12.52 -17.77
CA GLN A 11 -1.88 12.86 -18.44
C GLN A 11 -3.02 12.17 -17.70
N PHE A 12 -3.69 12.96 -16.88
CA PHE A 12 -4.84 12.61 -16.08
C PHE A 12 -6.08 13.07 -16.87
N SER A 13 -6.85 12.15 -17.46
CA SER A 13 -7.99 12.36 -18.40
C SER A 13 -7.63 12.73 -19.86
N ASP A 14 -8.61 12.61 -20.76
CA ASP A 14 -8.58 13.00 -22.18
C ASP A 14 -8.58 14.55 -22.38
N GLY A 15 -8.32 15.31 -21.32
CA GLY A 15 -8.34 16.78 -21.32
C GLY A 15 -9.74 17.38 -21.11
N ASN A 16 -10.75 16.55 -20.83
CA ASN A 16 -12.08 16.98 -20.46
C ASN A 16 -12.14 17.29 -18.95
N VAL A 17 -12.19 18.57 -18.60
CA VAL A 17 -12.29 19.04 -17.19
C VAL A 17 -13.55 18.57 -16.45
N GLY A 18 -14.53 17.99 -17.16
CA GLY A 18 -15.72 17.38 -16.58
C GLY A 18 -15.58 15.89 -16.22
N GLU A 19 -14.48 15.23 -16.58
CA GLU A 19 -14.30 13.80 -16.35
C GLU A 19 -13.56 13.48 -15.05
N PRO A 20 -13.94 12.38 -14.37
CA PRO A 20 -13.23 11.93 -13.21
C PRO A 20 -11.82 11.47 -13.58
N LEU A 21 -10.90 11.62 -12.64
CA LEU A 21 -9.57 11.11 -12.85
C LEU A 21 -9.53 9.58 -12.80
N LEU A 22 -9.26 8.95 -13.94
CA LEU A 22 -9.11 7.51 -14.04
C LEU A 22 -7.71 7.07 -13.60
N VAL A 23 -7.66 6.08 -12.71
CA VAL A 23 -6.45 5.38 -12.29
C VAL A 23 -6.62 3.89 -12.54
N VAL A 24 -5.54 3.20 -12.92
CA VAL A 24 -5.56 1.75 -13.10
C VAL A 24 -5.49 1.09 -11.74
N GLN A 25 -6.54 0.38 -11.35
CA GLN A 25 -6.59 -0.43 -10.14
C GLN A 25 -6.67 -1.91 -10.53
N THR A 26 -5.68 -2.70 -10.11
CA THR A 26 -5.72 -4.16 -10.25
C THR A 26 -6.65 -4.77 -9.20
N THR A 27 -7.02 -6.05 -9.37
CA THR A 27 -7.91 -6.76 -8.45
C THR A 27 -7.40 -6.65 -7.00
N PRO A 28 -8.21 -6.11 -6.07
CA PRO A 28 -7.81 -5.98 -4.68
C PRO A 28 -7.47 -7.33 -4.04
N THR A 29 -6.52 -7.32 -3.10
CA THR A 29 -6.16 -8.53 -2.36
C THR A 29 -7.16 -8.76 -1.22
N ALA A 30 -7.93 -9.84 -1.32
CA ALA A 30 -8.89 -10.23 -0.28
C ALA A 30 -8.22 -11.10 0.80
N LEU A 31 -8.46 -10.77 2.06
CA LEU A 31 -7.93 -11.46 3.24
C LEU A 31 -9.06 -11.81 4.22
N THR A 32 -8.95 -12.97 4.86
CA THR A 32 -10.01 -13.49 5.77
C THR A 32 -9.46 -13.96 7.12
N ALA A 33 -8.14 -13.99 7.29
CA ALA A 33 -7.47 -14.45 8.50
C ALA A 33 -6.11 -13.74 8.65
N ALA A 34 -5.37 -14.07 9.72
CA ALA A 34 -4.01 -13.60 9.89
C ALA A 34 -3.13 -14.09 8.74
N ALA A 35 -2.30 -13.21 8.21
CA ALA A 35 -1.43 -13.51 7.08
C ALA A 35 -0.21 -12.59 7.07
N THR A 36 0.89 -13.09 6.51
CA THR A 36 2.01 -12.25 6.09
C THR A 36 1.74 -11.77 4.66
N LEU A 37 1.64 -10.46 4.49
CA LEU A 37 1.45 -9.80 3.21
C LEU A 37 2.72 -9.94 2.36
N THR A 38 2.56 -9.99 1.05
CA THR A 38 3.69 -10.03 0.11
C THR A 38 3.96 -8.63 -0.46
N ALA A 39 5.20 -8.41 -0.92
CA ALA A 39 5.56 -7.15 -1.58
C ALA A 39 4.71 -6.89 -2.83
N ALA A 40 4.36 -7.94 -3.58
CA ALA A 40 3.48 -7.84 -4.73
C ALA A 40 2.06 -7.39 -4.36
N GLN A 41 1.53 -7.86 -3.23
CA GLN A 41 0.22 -7.41 -2.74
C GLN A 41 0.27 -5.94 -2.29
N LEU A 42 1.37 -5.48 -1.69
CA LEU A 42 1.54 -4.05 -1.40
C LEU A 42 1.59 -3.21 -2.69
N GLY A 43 2.18 -3.74 -3.76
CA GLY A 43 2.16 -3.11 -5.10
C GLY A 43 0.78 -3.02 -5.75
N VAL A 44 -0.19 -3.85 -5.36
CA VAL A 44 -1.61 -3.71 -5.76
C VAL A 44 -2.26 -2.50 -5.09
N GLY A 45 -1.77 -2.08 -3.92
CA GLY A 45 -2.20 -0.88 -3.21
C GLY A 45 -3.55 -0.98 -2.48
N LEU A 46 -4.35 -2.04 -2.69
CA LEU A 46 -5.68 -2.15 -2.07
C LEU A 46 -5.96 -3.55 -1.52
N PHE A 47 -6.30 -3.59 -0.24
CA PHE A 47 -6.69 -4.79 0.50
C PHE A 47 -8.14 -4.71 0.97
N THR A 48 -8.84 -5.84 0.93
CA THR A 48 -10.12 -6.02 1.62
C THR A 48 -9.97 -7.09 2.70
N TYR A 49 -10.50 -6.82 3.88
CA TYR A 49 -10.46 -7.75 5.00
C TYR A 49 -11.87 -8.05 5.50
N ASN A 50 -12.23 -9.33 5.59
CA ASN A 50 -13.56 -9.77 6.04
C ASN A 50 -13.51 -10.86 7.13
N GLY A 51 -12.44 -10.87 7.92
CA GLY A 51 -12.21 -11.89 8.96
C GLY A 51 -12.57 -11.47 10.39
N ALA A 52 -12.16 -12.31 11.35
CA ALA A 52 -12.21 -12.02 12.78
C ALA A 52 -11.09 -11.05 13.21
N ALA A 53 -10.78 -10.95 14.50
CA ALA A 53 -9.63 -10.17 14.93
C ALA A 53 -8.33 -10.87 14.49
N ALA A 54 -7.49 -10.21 13.70
CA ALA A 54 -6.26 -10.81 13.18
C ALA A 54 -5.15 -9.79 12.92
N ASN A 55 -3.92 -10.30 12.89
CA ASN A 55 -2.74 -9.54 12.51
C ASN A 55 -2.44 -9.73 11.02
N LEU A 56 -2.29 -8.62 10.31
CA LEU A 56 -1.80 -8.58 8.94
C LEU A 56 -0.34 -8.12 9.00
N THR A 57 0.59 -9.04 8.77
CA THR A 57 2.02 -8.78 8.94
C THR A 57 2.62 -8.27 7.64
N LEU A 58 3.28 -7.11 7.64
CA LEU A 58 4.03 -6.62 6.48
C LEU A 58 5.14 -7.62 6.07
N PRO A 59 5.55 -7.67 4.79
CA PRO A 59 6.71 -8.45 4.37
C PRO A 59 7.99 -7.91 5.03
N THR A 60 9.11 -8.63 4.93
CA THR A 60 10.40 -8.03 5.31
C THR A 60 10.72 -6.87 4.35
N VAL A 61 11.46 -5.85 4.81
CA VAL A 61 11.92 -4.78 3.91
C VAL A 61 12.81 -5.34 2.79
N ALA A 62 13.59 -6.37 3.05
CA ALA A 62 14.42 -7.01 2.04
C ALA A 62 13.56 -7.56 0.87
N ASP A 63 12.45 -8.22 1.18
CA ASP A 63 11.51 -8.72 0.16
C ASP A 63 10.82 -7.56 -0.58
N LEU A 64 10.48 -6.48 0.13
CA LEU A 64 9.91 -5.29 -0.49
C LEU A 64 10.89 -4.65 -1.48
N GLU A 65 12.13 -4.40 -1.07
CA GLU A 65 13.13 -3.74 -1.91
C GLU A 65 13.57 -4.60 -3.10
N ALA A 66 13.57 -5.94 -2.94
CA ALA A 66 13.77 -6.86 -4.05
C ALA A 66 12.65 -6.77 -5.09
N PHE A 67 11.41 -6.52 -4.67
CA PHE A 67 10.26 -6.36 -5.56
C PHE A 67 10.19 -4.95 -6.18
N VAL A 68 10.35 -3.91 -5.37
CA VAL A 68 10.35 -2.50 -5.81
C VAL A 68 11.78 -2.06 -6.09
N SER A 69 12.38 -2.64 -7.13
CA SER A 69 13.80 -2.37 -7.48
C SER A 69 14.11 -0.90 -7.75
N SER A 70 13.10 -0.08 -8.07
CA SER A 70 13.24 1.37 -8.25
C SER A 70 13.27 2.16 -6.94
N ALA A 71 13.00 1.55 -5.79
CA ALA A 71 12.96 2.21 -4.48
C ALA A 71 14.36 2.38 -3.85
N GLU A 72 15.38 2.67 -4.65
CA GLU A 72 16.76 2.83 -4.18
C GLU A 72 16.94 4.07 -3.31
N LYS A 73 16.32 5.20 -3.71
CA LYS A 73 16.47 6.50 -3.04
C LYS A 73 15.74 6.53 -1.70
N VAL A 74 16.39 7.07 -0.68
CA VAL A 74 15.70 7.50 0.55
C VAL A 74 14.63 8.53 0.17
N ASP A 75 13.54 8.59 0.95
CA ASP A 75 12.38 9.48 0.74
C ASP A 75 11.41 9.07 -0.36
N VAL A 76 11.65 7.97 -1.07
CA VAL A 76 10.61 7.36 -1.91
C VAL A 76 9.49 6.82 -1.02
N ALA A 77 8.26 6.94 -1.52
CA ALA A 77 7.09 6.45 -0.82
C ALA A 77 6.07 5.87 -1.79
N PHE A 78 5.26 4.96 -1.27
CA PHE A 78 4.05 4.48 -1.93
C PHE A 78 2.93 4.37 -0.90
N ASP A 79 1.70 4.45 -1.39
CA ASP A 79 0.51 4.40 -0.56
C ASP A 79 -0.22 3.07 -0.77
N PHE A 80 -0.85 2.56 0.30
CA PHE A 80 -1.76 1.42 0.21
C PHE A 80 -2.90 1.57 1.23
N TRP A 81 -4.00 0.86 0.99
CA TRP A 81 -5.21 0.96 1.79
C TRP A 81 -5.73 -0.41 2.22
N ILE A 82 -6.32 -0.45 3.41
CA ILE A 82 -7.02 -1.64 3.93
C ILE A 82 -8.46 -1.25 4.20
N ILE A 83 -9.41 -1.94 3.57
CA ILE A 83 -10.84 -1.79 3.84
C ILE A 83 -11.27 -2.98 4.69
N ASN A 84 -11.76 -2.72 5.89
CA ASN A 84 -12.24 -3.77 6.78
C ASN A 84 -13.76 -3.84 6.78
N THR A 85 -14.30 -4.88 6.17
CA THR A 85 -15.72 -5.23 6.19
C THR A 85 -16.03 -6.37 7.16
N GLY A 86 -15.02 -6.92 7.83
CA GLY A 86 -15.15 -7.99 8.81
C GLY A 86 -15.73 -7.51 10.14
N ALA A 87 -16.07 -8.45 11.01
CA ALA A 87 -16.75 -8.16 12.27
C ALA A 87 -15.85 -7.54 13.35
N ASN A 88 -14.52 -7.58 13.16
CA ASN A 88 -13.54 -7.17 14.17
C ASN A 88 -12.38 -6.39 13.55
N THR A 89 -11.56 -5.78 14.40
CA THR A 89 -10.38 -5.01 13.99
C THR A 89 -9.30 -5.91 13.37
N ALA A 90 -8.83 -5.53 12.18
CA ALA A 90 -7.60 -6.05 11.59
C ALA A 90 -6.42 -5.16 11.97
N THR A 91 -5.35 -5.72 12.50
CA THR A 91 -4.20 -4.95 12.98
C THR A 91 -3.01 -5.14 12.04
N LEU A 92 -2.49 -4.06 11.48
CA LEU A 92 -1.25 -4.10 10.72
C LEU A 92 -0.08 -4.25 11.69
N VAL A 93 0.77 -5.25 11.46
CA VAL A 93 1.99 -5.46 12.24
C VAL A 93 3.20 -5.52 11.33
N VAL A 94 4.38 -5.27 11.91
CA VAL A 94 5.63 -5.16 11.17
C VAL A 94 6.42 -6.45 11.19
N ASN A 95 7.13 -6.71 10.10
CA ASN A 95 8.29 -7.60 10.08
C ASN A 95 9.58 -6.75 10.07
N THR A 96 10.74 -7.37 9.93
CA THR A 96 12.05 -6.71 10.00
C THR A 96 12.19 -5.53 9.02
N GLY A 97 12.76 -4.43 9.52
CA GLY A 97 13.08 -3.22 8.75
C GLY A 97 11.98 -2.16 8.77
N TRP A 98 10.81 -2.45 9.33
CA TRP A 98 9.67 -1.54 9.37
C TRP A 98 9.49 -0.86 10.72
N THR A 99 8.96 0.36 10.70
CA THR A 99 8.37 1.03 11.86
C THR A 99 6.97 1.50 11.50
N ILE A 100 5.99 1.36 12.40
CA ILE A 100 4.65 1.94 12.24
C ILE A 100 4.55 3.21 13.09
N VAL A 101 3.98 4.26 12.50
CA VAL A 101 3.61 5.49 13.20
C VAL A 101 2.10 5.71 13.08
N GLY A 102 1.43 5.86 14.22
CA GLY A 102 -0.02 6.01 14.32
C GLY A 102 -0.75 4.70 14.66
N ALA A 103 -2.09 4.69 14.51
CA ALA A 103 -2.92 3.55 14.91
C ALA A 103 -2.82 2.38 13.91
N ALA A 104 -2.22 1.28 14.36
CA ALA A 104 -2.06 0.01 13.61
C ALA A 104 -3.38 -0.66 13.22
N GLY A 105 -4.44 -0.46 14.03
CA GLY A 105 -5.73 -1.11 13.85
C GLY A 105 -6.58 -0.47 12.76
N THR A 106 -7.21 -1.30 11.94
CA THR A 106 -8.32 -0.93 11.05
C THR A 106 -9.59 -1.49 11.67
N ALA A 107 -10.41 -0.64 12.28
CA ALA A 107 -11.62 -1.06 12.98
C ALA A 107 -12.64 -1.68 12.01
N THR A 108 -13.60 -2.44 12.55
CA THR A 108 -14.71 -2.98 11.75
C THR A 108 -15.46 -1.87 11.01
N ALA A 109 -15.89 -2.15 9.78
CA ALA A 109 -16.61 -1.23 8.90
C ALA A 109 -15.89 0.11 8.63
N THR A 110 -14.57 0.13 8.73
CA THR A 110 -13.75 1.32 8.42
C THR A 110 -12.63 0.97 7.43
N SER A 111 -12.01 2.00 6.87
CA SER A 111 -10.81 1.87 6.05
C SER A 111 -9.61 2.54 6.71
N SER A 112 -8.42 2.09 6.36
CA SER A 112 -7.16 2.70 6.75
C SER A 112 -6.31 3.04 5.54
N GLY A 113 -5.72 4.23 5.56
CA GLY A 113 -4.78 4.71 4.56
C GLY A 113 -3.36 4.76 5.12
N TRP A 114 -2.42 4.20 4.36
CA TRP A 114 -1.04 4.02 4.77
C TRP A 114 -0.07 4.59 3.75
N ARG A 115 0.95 5.28 4.24
CA ARG A 115 2.10 5.71 3.45
C ARG A 115 3.35 5.00 3.92
N ALA A 116 3.92 4.14 3.09
CA ALA A 116 5.21 3.52 3.32
C ALA A 116 6.30 4.41 2.72
N ARG A 117 7.21 4.95 3.54
CA ARG A 117 8.35 5.78 3.13
C ARG A 117 9.66 5.12 3.50
N LYS A 118 10.61 5.10 2.58
CA LYS A 118 11.99 4.69 2.86
C LYS A 118 12.71 5.75 3.68
N THR A 119 13.26 5.35 4.83
CA THR A 119 13.96 6.27 5.75
C THR A 119 15.48 6.03 5.81
N GLY A 120 15.94 4.93 5.21
CA GLY A 120 17.35 4.58 5.09
C GLY A 120 17.54 3.28 4.30
N VAL A 121 18.76 2.75 4.29
CA VAL A 121 19.06 1.46 3.65
C VAL A 121 18.43 0.34 4.47
N GLY A 122 17.56 -0.46 3.86
CA GLY A 122 16.87 -1.55 4.55
C GLY A 122 15.89 -1.11 5.63
N THR A 123 15.51 0.18 5.67
CA THR A 123 14.62 0.74 6.70
C THR A 123 13.51 1.59 6.10
N TRP A 124 12.28 1.29 6.54
CA TRP A 124 11.06 1.94 6.07
C TRP A 124 10.14 2.28 7.24
N THR A 125 9.41 3.39 7.12
CA THR A 125 8.37 3.79 8.07
C THR A 125 7.02 3.81 7.37
N CYS A 126 6.04 3.14 7.97
CA CYS A 126 4.66 3.12 7.53
C CYS A 126 3.83 4.06 8.42
N TYR A 127 3.34 5.15 7.83
CA TYR A 127 2.55 6.17 8.52
C TYR A 127 1.06 5.93 8.31
N ARG A 128 0.28 5.96 9.40
CA ARG A 128 -1.17 5.99 9.35
C ARG A 128 -1.64 7.39 8.97
N ILE A 129 -2.26 7.54 7.79
CA ILE A 129 -2.69 8.84 7.24
C ILE A 129 -4.18 9.12 7.49
N SER A 130 -5.01 8.07 7.54
CA SER A 130 -6.46 8.14 7.78
C SER A 130 -6.95 6.86 8.43
#